data_AF-A0A1H7X8G3-F1
#
_entry.id   AF-A0A1H7X8G3-F1
#
_cell.length_a   1.000
_cell.length_b   1.000
_cell.length_c   1.000
_cell.angle_alpha   90.00
_cell.angle_beta   90.00
_cell.angle_gamma   90.00
#
_symmetry.space_group_name_H-M   'P 1'
#
loop_
_entity.id
_entity.type
_entity.pdbx_description
1 polymer ?
#
loop_
_entity_poly.entity_id
_entity_poly.type
_entity_poly.pdbx_seq_one_letter_code
_entity_poly.pdbx_strand_id
1 'polypeptide(L)'
;MEPGHWPSEHSDALCDYFLKGVSYAEIGREINARFGTAYTRSAVVGRAKRLGLIPPARMASPSIVPSLPGDVCPPSPRRLALPYLNVPPQSAMKPVARVKLRCVGVQPRLIPLDQLDREDCRYPYGGEKDGEEITFCGHPCQPGSSYCTPHAGLTRRSGAASARVASPVVLRLISAA
;
A
#
# COMPACT_ATOMS: atom_id res chain seq x y z
N MET A 1 12.19 21.84 -14.68
CA MET A 1 10.88 21.97 -14.01
C MET A 1 10.76 20.78 -13.07
N GLU A 2 11.10 20.98 -11.80
CA GLU A 2 11.25 19.90 -10.81
C GLU A 2 9.87 19.28 -10.46
N PRO A 3 9.58 18.03 -10.85
CA PRO A 3 8.25 17.43 -10.74
C PRO A 3 7.85 17.02 -9.30
N GLY A 4 8.55 17.48 -8.26
CA GLY A 4 8.34 17.08 -6.88
C GLY A 4 7.96 18.21 -5.90
N HIS A 5 8.13 19.48 -6.29
CA HIS A 5 7.85 20.59 -5.39
C HIS A 5 6.37 20.95 -5.47
N TRP A 6 5.65 20.82 -4.34
CA TRP A 6 4.28 21.31 -4.20
C TRP A 6 4.29 22.50 -3.23
N PRO A 7 4.41 23.74 -3.74
CA PRO A 7 4.35 24.95 -2.93
C PRO A 7 3.12 25.00 -2.03
N SER A 8 3.25 25.69 -0.89
CA SER A 8 2.12 26.01 0.00
C SER A 8 1.00 26.70 -0.78
N GLU A 9 1.34 27.67 -1.64
CA GLU A 9 0.38 28.43 -2.46
C GLU A 9 -0.51 27.53 -3.34
N HIS A 10 0.05 26.46 -3.94
CA HIS A 10 -0.72 25.52 -4.75
C HIS A 10 -1.61 24.62 -3.88
N SER A 11 -1.23 24.40 -2.63
CA SER A 11 -2.04 23.66 -1.65
C SER A 11 -3.22 24.48 -1.18
N ASP A 12 -3.00 25.76 -0.92
CA ASP A 12 -4.03 26.69 -0.47
C ASP A 12 -5.06 26.89 -1.57
N ALA A 13 -4.61 27.11 -2.82
CA ALA A 13 -5.50 27.16 -3.98
C ALA A 13 -6.31 25.85 -4.15
N LEU A 14 -5.68 24.69 -3.95
CA LEU A 14 -6.36 23.40 -4.01
C LEU A 14 -7.46 23.28 -2.94
N CYS A 15 -7.21 23.73 -1.71
CA CYS A 15 -8.21 23.79 -0.65
C CYS A 15 -9.39 24.70 -1.04
N ASP A 16 -9.10 25.91 -1.55
CA ASP A 16 -10.12 26.86 -1.95
C ASP A 16 -11.03 26.31 -3.05
N TYR A 17 -10.47 25.73 -4.11
CA TYR A 17 -11.28 25.15 -5.19
C TYR A 17 -12.03 23.89 -4.75
N PHE A 18 -11.46 23.12 -3.81
CA PHE A 18 -12.13 21.97 -3.23
C PHE A 18 -13.35 22.40 -2.39
N LEU A 19 -13.22 23.46 -1.57
CA LEU A 19 -14.34 24.04 -0.81
C LEU A 19 -15.44 24.61 -1.73
N LYS A 20 -15.05 25.13 -2.90
CA LYS A 20 -15.98 25.56 -3.95
C LYS A 20 -16.70 24.39 -4.67
N GLY A 21 -16.40 23.13 -4.32
CA GLY A 21 -17.04 21.95 -4.88
C GLY A 21 -16.57 21.58 -6.28
N VAL A 22 -15.43 22.10 -6.72
CA VAL A 22 -14.89 21.89 -8.06
C VAL A 22 -14.28 20.49 -8.19
N SER A 23 -14.42 19.84 -9.34
CA SER A 23 -13.86 18.49 -9.54
C SER A 23 -12.33 18.50 -9.60
N TYR A 24 -11.64 17.43 -9.16
CA TYR A 24 -10.17 17.37 -9.17
C TYR A 24 -9.51 17.56 -10.54
N ALA A 25 -10.20 17.23 -11.63
CA ALA A 25 -9.67 17.45 -12.98
C ALA A 25 -9.68 18.95 -13.33
N GLU A 26 -10.75 19.65 -12.92
CA GLU A 26 -10.93 21.09 -13.11
C GLU A 26 -9.98 21.87 -12.19
N ILE A 27 -9.84 21.45 -10.92
CA ILE A 27 -8.84 22.00 -9.98
C ILE A 27 -7.43 21.94 -10.59
N GLY A 28 -7.08 20.80 -11.22
CA GLY A 28 -5.79 20.66 -11.89
C GLY A 28 -5.61 21.63 -13.05
N ARG A 29 -6.63 21.80 -13.90
CA ARG A 29 -6.60 22.79 -15.00
C ARG A 29 -6.40 24.20 -14.47
N GLU A 30 -7.13 24.55 -13.42
CA GLU A 30 -7.13 25.89 -12.84
C GLU A 30 -5.80 26.23 -12.15
N ILE A 31 -5.24 25.30 -11.37
CA ILE A 31 -3.90 25.46 -10.77
C ILE A 31 -2.82 25.55 -11.86
N ASN A 32 -2.93 24.74 -12.91
CA ASN A 32 -2.00 24.79 -14.03
C ASN A 32 -2.06 26.13 -14.77
N ALA A 33 -3.27 26.66 -15.00
CA ALA A 33 -3.48 27.96 -15.64
C ALA A 33 -2.96 29.12 -14.77
N ARG A 34 -3.20 29.08 -13.45
CA ARG A 34 -2.81 30.14 -12.52
C ARG A 34 -1.30 30.21 -12.25
N PHE A 35 -0.65 29.06 -12.11
CA PHE A 35 0.74 28.98 -11.65
C PHE A 35 1.71 28.49 -12.74
N GLY A 36 1.25 28.28 -13.97
CA GLY A 36 2.09 27.77 -15.07
C GLY A 36 2.63 26.36 -14.80
N THR A 37 1.87 25.55 -14.06
CA THR A 37 2.27 24.18 -13.69
C THR A 37 1.65 23.15 -14.62
N ALA A 38 2.13 21.90 -14.52
CA ALA A 38 1.63 20.77 -15.32
C ALA A 38 1.20 19.60 -14.41
N TYR A 39 0.39 19.89 -13.40
CA TYR A 39 -0.16 18.86 -12.52
C TYR A 39 -1.23 18.04 -13.22
N THR A 40 -1.11 16.72 -13.06
CA THR A 40 -2.12 15.77 -13.52
C THR A 40 -3.26 15.66 -12.51
N ARG A 41 -4.42 15.16 -12.95
CA ARG A 41 -5.55 14.87 -12.05
C ARG A 41 -5.14 13.99 -10.85
N SER A 42 -4.27 13.00 -11.07
CA SER A 42 -3.80 12.11 -10.00
C SER A 42 -2.87 12.84 -9.01
N ALA A 43 -2.06 13.80 -9.47
CA ALA A 43 -1.23 14.63 -8.60
C ALA A 43 -2.09 15.47 -7.64
N VAL A 44 -3.15 16.10 -8.16
CA VAL A 44 -4.12 16.89 -7.37
C VAL A 44 -4.85 16.01 -6.35
N VAL A 45 -5.36 14.85 -6.76
CA VAL A 45 -5.99 13.89 -5.83
C VAL A 45 -5.02 13.43 -4.75
N GLY A 46 -3.78 13.12 -5.13
CA GLY A 46 -2.73 12.71 -4.21
C GLY A 46 -2.41 13.80 -3.18
N ARG A 47 -2.34 15.06 -3.61
CA ARG A 47 -2.16 16.19 -2.70
C ARG A 47 -3.37 16.38 -1.78
N ALA A 48 -4.59 16.38 -2.31
CA ALA A 48 -5.81 16.53 -1.52
C ALA A 48 -5.95 15.47 -0.42
N LYS A 49 -5.54 14.23 -0.70
CA LYS A 49 -5.46 13.15 0.30
C LYS A 49 -4.47 13.46 1.43
N ARG A 50 -3.27 13.96 1.09
CA ARG A 50 -2.25 14.34 2.10
C ARG A 50 -2.68 15.56 2.93
N LEU A 51 -3.48 16.46 2.35
CA LEU A 51 -4.09 17.60 3.05
C LEU A 51 -5.31 17.21 3.89
N GLY A 52 -5.74 15.94 3.88
CA GLY A 52 -6.90 15.48 4.66
C GLY A 52 -8.25 15.96 4.14
N LEU A 53 -8.31 16.56 2.94
CA LEU A 53 -9.55 17.07 2.33
C LEU A 53 -10.51 15.95 1.93
N ILE A 54 -9.98 14.74 1.71
CA ILE A 54 -10.77 13.53 1.48
C ILE A 54 -10.67 12.70 2.76
N PRO A 55 -11.79 12.35 3.41
CA PRO A 55 -11.75 11.36 4.47
C PRO A 55 -11.11 10.09 3.89
N PRO A 56 -10.12 9.48 4.56
CA PRO A 56 -9.44 8.33 4.01
C PRO A 56 -10.47 7.24 3.74
N ALA A 57 -10.78 7.01 2.47
CA ALA A 57 -11.45 5.79 2.06
C ALA A 57 -10.50 4.68 2.52
N ARG A 58 -10.86 4.02 3.63
CA ARG A 58 -10.13 2.87 4.15
C ARG A 58 -9.99 1.93 2.97
N MET A 59 -8.77 1.81 2.44
CA MET A 59 -8.49 0.89 1.35
C MET A 59 -8.99 -0.47 1.82
N ALA A 60 -10.04 -0.98 1.19
CA ALA A 60 -10.40 -2.37 1.37
C ALA A 60 -9.15 -3.14 0.96
N SER A 61 -8.53 -3.80 1.93
CA SER A 61 -7.42 -4.71 1.65
C SER A 61 -7.86 -5.64 0.52
N PRO A 62 -7.00 -5.92 -0.48
CA PRO A 62 -7.34 -6.93 -1.47
C PRO A 62 -7.73 -8.19 -0.72
N SER A 63 -8.91 -8.73 -1.04
CA SER A 63 -9.42 -9.92 -0.40
C SER A 63 -8.40 -11.05 -0.54
N ILE A 64 -7.86 -11.52 0.57
CA ILE A 64 -6.96 -12.68 0.67
C ILE A 64 -7.76 -14.00 0.61
N VAL A 65 -9.09 -13.94 0.44
CA VAL A 65 -9.90 -15.15 0.28
C VAL A 65 -9.49 -15.84 -1.02
N PRO A 66 -9.01 -17.10 -0.98
CA PRO A 66 -8.73 -17.87 -2.19
C PRO A 66 -10.02 -17.97 -3.00
N SER A 67 -9.96 -17.56 -4.27
CA SER A 67 -11.05 -17.84 -5.21
C SER A 67 -11.11 -19.36 -5.38
N LEU A 68 -12.14 -19.99 -4.83
CA LEU A 68 -12.47 -21.38 -5.12
C LEU A 68 -12.65 -21.52 -6.65
N PRO A 69 -12.09 -22.57 -7.29
CA PRO A 69 -12.31 -22.81 -8.71
C PRO A 69 -13.76 -23.24 -8.91
N GLY A 70 -14.60 -22.30 -9.31
CA GLY A 70 -15.98 -22.54 -9.75
C GLY A 70 -16.02 -22.58 -11.27
N ASP A 71 -16.63 -23.64 -11.80
CA ASP A 71 -16.78 -24.00 -13.20
C ASP A 71 -17.14 -22.85 -14.17
N VAL A 72 -16.65 -23.02 -15.41
CA VAL A 72 -16.94 -22.18 -16.57
C VAL A 72 -18.44 -22.24 -16.87
N CYS A 73 -19.16 -21.18 -16.49
CA CYS A 73 -20.55 -20.98 -16.88
C CYS A 73 -20.61 -19.99 -18.07
N PRO A 74 -21.35 -20.28 -19.15
CA PRO A 74 -21.35 -19.47 -20.37
C PRO A 74 -21.95 -18.07 -20.14
N PRO A 75 -21.59 -17.06 -20.97
CA PRO A 75 -22.00 -15.68 -20.74
C PRO A 75 -23.51 -15.50 -20.92
N SER A 76 -24.22 -15.30 -19.82
CA SER A 76 -25.63 -14.90 -19.83
C SER A 76 -25.80 -13.46 -20.35
N PRO A 77 -26.90 -13.13 -21.04
CA PRO A 77 -27.07 -11.82 -21.64
C PRO A 77 -27.20 -10.74 -20.58
N ARG A 78 -26.55 -9.61 -20.89
CA ARG A 78 -26.40 -8.37 -20.12
C ARG A 78 -27.70 -7.98 -19.38
N ARG A 79 -27.80 -8.32 -18.08
CA ARG A 79 -28.82 -7.74 -17.20
C ARG A 79 -28.56 -6.24 -17.09
N LEU A 80 -29.54 -5.45 -17.47
CA LEU A 80 -29.62 -4.03 -17.17
C LEU A 80 -29.54 -3.86 -15.65
N ALA A 81 -28.44 -3.31 -15.15
CA ALA A 81 -28.24 -3.07 -13.74
C ALA A 81 -29.14 -1.91 -13.29
N LEU A 82 -30.16 -2.21 -12.47
CA LEU A 82 -30.88 -1.19 -11.72
C LEU A 82 -29.91 -0.55 -10.69
N PRO A 83 -29.91 0.79 -10.50
CA PRO A 83 -28.79 1.50 -9.88
C PRO A 83 -28.60 1.34 -8.36
N TYR A 84 -29.34 0.46 -7.67
CA TYR A 84 -29.46 0.57 -6.21
C TYR A 84 -29.37 -0.73 -5.38
N LEU A 85 -28.87 -1.84 -5.92
CA LEU A 85 -28.80 -3.11 -5.17
C LEU A 85 -27.42 -3.73 -4.97
N ASN A 86 -26.33 -2.99 -5.17
CA ASN A 86 -24.97 -3.49 -4.90
C ASN A 86 -24.13 -2.57 -4.01
N VAL A 87 -24.75 -1.87 -3.06
CA VAL A 87 -24.01 -1.29 -1.94
C VAL A 87 -24.14 -2.26 -0.76
N PRO A 88 -23.05 -2.92 -0.33
CA PRO A 88 -23.10 -3.73 0.89
C PRO A 88 -23.65 -2.87 2.03
N PRO A 89 -24.53 -3.40 2.90
CA PRO A 89 -25.06 -2.64 4.02
C PRO A 89 -23.90 -2.06 4.84
N GLN A 90 -24.00 -0.79 5.25
CA GLN A 90 -22.95 -0.08 5.98
C GLN A 90 -22.49 -0.82 7.25
N SER A 91 -23.33 -1.72 7.80
CA SER A 91 -23.01 -2.61 8.92
C SER A 91 -21.91 -3.65 8.60
N ALA A 92 -21.74 -4.05 7.34
CA ALA A 92 -20.69 -4.96 6.86
C ALA A 92 -19.32 -4.29 6.70
N MET A 93 -19.23 -2.96 6.87
CA MET A 93 -17.99 -2.19 6.77
C MET A 93 -17.34 -1.89 8.14
N LYS A 94 -17.83 -2.52 9.22
CA LYS A 94 -17.12 -2.47 10.51
C LYS A 94 -15.75 -3.12 10.32
N PRO A 95 -14.64 -2.46 10.69
CA PRO A 95 -13.32 -3.07 10.60
C PRO A 95 -13.31 -4.29 11.51
N VAL A 96 -13.38 -5.48 10.90
CA VAL A 96 -13.01 -6.72 11.58
C VAL A 96 -11.57 -6.50 12.02
N ALA A 97 -11.31 -6.69 13.32
CA ALA A 97 -9.97 -6.65 13.87
C ALA A 97 -9.07 -7.52 12.98
N ARG A 98 -7.97 -6.96 12.46
CA ARG A 98 -7.07 -7.68 11.56
C ARG A 98 -6.67 -8.98 12.25
N VAL A 99 -7.09 -10.11 11.69
CA VAL A 99 -6.68 -11.41 12.20
C VAL A 99 -5.16 -11.49 12.03
N LYS A 100 -4.43 -11.65 13.14
CA LYS A 100 -2.99 -11.85 13.11
C LYS A 100 -2.70 -13.22 12.52
N LEU A 101 -2.49 -13.27 11.21
CA LEU A 101 -2.04 -14.48 10.53
C LEU A 101 -0.58 -14.72 10.97
N ARG A 102 -0.39 -15.72 11.82
CA ARG A 102 0.93 -16.23 12.19
C ARG A 102 1.09 -17.61 11.58
N CYS A 103 2.31 -17.97 11.17
CA CYS A 103 2.60 -19.34 10.77
C CYS A 103 2.40 -20.26 11.98
N VAL A 104 1.32 -21.03 11.98
CA VAL A 104 1.12 -22.09 12.96
C VAL A 104 2.21 -23.14 12.68
N GLY A 105 3.19 -23.25 13.58
CA GLY A 105 4.31 -24.18 13.43
C GLY A 105 5.69 -23.55 13.23
N VAL A 106 5.83 -22.22 13.21
CA VAL A 106 7.14 -21.56 13.25
C VAL A 106 7.34 -20.96 14.63
N GLN A 107 8.34 -21.48 15.36
CA GLN A 107 8.80 -20.87 16.60
C GLN A 107 9.92 -19.87 16.27
N PRO A 108 9.68 -18.55 16.20
CA PRO A 108 10.73 -17.59 15.89
C PRO A 108 11.77 -17.51 17.01
N ARG A 109 13.00 -17.11 16.65
CA ARG A 109 14.07 -16.79 17.61
C ARG A 109 13.91 -15.43 18.28
N LEU A 110 13.01 -14.58 17.77
CA LEU A 110 12.68 -13.24 18.30
C LEU A 110 13.93 -12.38 18.53
N ILE A 111 14.75 -12.27 17.49
CA ILE A 111 16.02 -11.55 17.53
C ILE A 111 15.75 -10.06 17.27
N PRO A 112 16.32 -9.12 18.02
CA PRO A 112 16.23 -7.68 17.72
C PRO A 112 17.04 -7.29 16.47
N LEU A 113 16.85 -6.07 15.96
CA LEU A 113 17.45 -5.64 14.67
C LEU A 113 18.98 -5.61 14.71
N ASP A 114 19.57 -5.27 15.85
CA ASP A 114 21.01 -5.16 16.09
C ASP A 114 21.72 -6.52 15.99
N GLN A 115 21.01 -7.60 16.29
CA GLN A 115 21.55 -8.97 16.29
C GLN A 115 21.14 -9.77 15.05
N LEU A 116 20.47 -9.15 14.08
CA LEU A 116 19.95 -9.84 12.90
C LEU A 116 21.00 -9.92 11.79
N ASP A 117 21.44 -11.13 11.47
CA ASP A 117 22.43 -11.35 10.42
C ASP A 117 21.85 -11.22 9.00
N ARG A 118 22.73 -11.10 8.00
CA ARG A 118 22.33 -10.95 6.58
C ARG A 118 21.55 -12.14 6.05
N GLU A 119 21.82 -13.32 6.59
CA GLU A 119 21.23 -14.60 6.23
C GLU A 119 20.01 -14.97 7.08
N ASP A 120 19.66 -14.14 8.06
CA ASP A 120 18.53 -14.39 8.96
C ASP A 120 17.20 -13.85 8.42
N CYS A 121 16.13 -14.60 8.71
CA CYS A 121 14.78 -14.29 8.29
C CYS A 121 14.29 -13.00 8.92
N ARG A 122 14.01 -12.00 8.06
CA ARG A 122 13.59 -10.65 8.44
C ARG A 122 12.09 -10.50 8.67
N TYR A 123 11.38 -11.58 8.98
CA TYR A 123 9.93 -11.51 9.23
C TYR A 123 9.69 -10.87 10.61
N PRO A 124 8.96 -9.74 10.69
CA PRO A 124 8.80 -9.00 11.93
C PRO A 124 7.71 -9.58 12.84
N TYR A 125 7.93 -9.45 14.14
CA TYR A 125 7.01 -9.76 15.23
C TYR A 125 6.96 -8.56 16.19
N GLY A 126 5.77 -8.25 16.70
CA GLY A 126 5.57 -7.09 17.57
C GLY A 126 5.48 -5.78 16.78
N GLY A 127 5.67 -4.65 17.46
CA GLY A 127 5.64 -3.30 16.87
C GLY A 127 4.27 -2.88 16.32
N GLU A 128 3.18 -3.50 16.76
CA GLU A 128 1.84 -3.11 16.32
C GLU A 128 1.31 -1.89 17.07
N LYS A 129 1.86 -1.62 18.26
CA LYS A 129 1.57 -0.43 19.06
C LYS A 129 2.81 0.40 19.23
N ASP A 130 2.61 1.70 19.41
CA ASP A 130 3.66 2.64 19.74
C ASP A 130 4.37 2.20 21.03
N GLY A 131 5.70 2.06 20.97
CA GLY A 131 6.53 1.62 22.09
C GLY A 131 6.74 0.10 22.23
N GLU A 132 6.12 -0.74 21.38
CA GLU A 132 6.44 -2.18 21.34
C GLU A 132 7.73 -2.44 20.55
N GLU A 133 8.65 -3.21 21.12
CA GLU A 133 9.88 -3.62 20.44
C GLU A 133 9.58 -4.53 19.23
N ILE A 134 10.26 -4.27 18.12
CA ILE A 134 10.18 -5.09 16.91
C ILE A 134 11.27 -6.15 16.98
N THR A 135 10.84 -7.41 16.96
CA THR A 135 11.73 -8.58 16.90
C THR A 135 11.54 -9.33 15.58
N PHE A 136 12.50 -10.16 15.21
CA PHE A 136 12.55 -10.85 13.92
C PHE A 136 12.64 -12.37 14.09
N CYS A 137 12.24 -13.10 13.05
CA CYS A 137 12.22 -14.56 13.06
C CYS A 137 13.58 -15.22 13.31
N GLY A 138 14.66 -14.72 12.68
CA GLY A 138 16.03 -15.19 12.93
C GLY A 138 16.38 -16.59 12.40
N HIS A 139 15.49 -17.24 11.63
CA HIS A 139 15.78 -18.52 10.97
C HIS A 139 16.56 -18.32 9.68
N PRO A 140 17.37 -19.29 9.22
CA PRO A 140 18.10 -19.15 7.97
C PRO A 140 17.15 -18.87 6.80
N CYS A 141 17.52 -17.87 5.99
CA CYS A 141 16.79 -17.47 4.79
C CYS A 141 16.83 -18.56 3.72
N GLN A 142 15.76 -18.66 2.95
CA GLN A 142 15.79 -19.43 1.71
C GLN A 142 16.61 -18.68 0.63
N PRO A 143 17.32 -19.37 -0.27
CA PRO A 143 18.03 -18.73 -1.38
C PRO A 143 17.10 -17.82 -2.19
N GLY A 144 17.54 -16.59 -2.47
CA GLY A 144 16.72 -15.59 -3.18
C GLY A 144 15.54 -15.02 -2.37
N SER A 145 15.55 -15.18 -1.04
CA SER A 145 14.54 -14.68 -0.11
C SER A 145 15.19 -13.92 1.05
N SER A 146 14.50 -12.91 1.58
CA SER A 146 14.82 -12.32 2.90
C SER A 146 14.13 -13.07 4.06
N TYR A 147 13.52 -14.21 3.76
CA TYR A 147 12.67 -14.96 4.68
C TYR A 147 12.95 -16.46 4.60
N CYS A 148 12.77 -17.17 5.72
CA CYS A 148 12.72 -18.63 5.76
C CYS A 148 11.51 -19.17 4.96
N THR A 149 11.49 -20.46 4.63
CA THR A 149 10.45 -21.10 3.78
C THR A 149 9.01 -20.74 4.18
N PRO A 150 8.61 -20.87 5.45
CA PRO A 150 7.22 -20.55 5.84
C PRO A 150 6.90 -19.06 5.68
N HIS A 151 7.81 -18.16 6.08
CA HIS A 151 7.61 -16.71 5.95
C HIS A 151 7.71 -16.20 4.50
N ALA A 152 8.49 -16.88 3.66
CA ALA A 152 8.51 -16.63 2.23
C ALA A 152 7.14 -16.95 1.59
N GLY A 153 6.45 -18.00 2.07
CA GLY A 153 5.10 -18.34 1.65
C GLY A 153 4.04 -17.30 2.04
N LEU A 154 4.16 -16.70 3.22
CA LEU A 154 3.22 -15.65 3.67
C LEU A 154 3.39 -14.31 2.95
N THR A 155 4.63 -13.96 2.60
CA THR A 155 4.98 -12.63 2.09
C THR A 155 4.88 -12.52 0.57
N ARG A 156 5.00 -13.64 -0.15
CA ARG A 156 4.85 -13.68 -1.61
C ARG A 156 3.38 -13.79 -1.98
N ARG A 157 2.98 -13.06 -3.02
CA ARG A 157 1.65 -13.24 -3.62
C ARG A 157 1.64 -14.57 -4.36
N SER A 158 0.74 -15.47 -3.96
CA SER A 158 0.50 -16.73 -4.67
C SER A 158 0.25 -16.43 -6.15
N GLY A 159 1.08 -16.99 -7.04
CA GLY A 159 0.87 -16.92 -8.49
C GLY A 159 1.62 -15.81 -9.27
N ALA A 160 2.52 -15.03 -8.66
CA ALA A 160 3.39 -14.13 -9.43
C ALA A 160 4.85 -14.23 -8.97
N ALA A 161 5.73 -14.68 -9.87
CA ALA A 161 7.17 -14.50 -9.70
C ALA A 161 7.46 -13.00 -9.49
N SER A 162 8.31 -12.66 -8.52
CA SER A 162 8.74 -11.29 -8.31
C SER A 162 9.43 -10.79 -9.58
N ALA A 163 8.82 -9.86 -10.31
CA ALA A 163 9.40 -9.26 -11.51
C ALA A 163 10.68 -8.44 -11.21
N ARG A 164 11.01 -8.23 -9.93
CA ARG A 164 12.21 -7.52 -9.49
C ARG A 164 13.18 -8.52 -8.88
N VAL A 165 14.30 -8.73 -9.55
CA VAL A 165 15.49 -9.40 -8.99
C VAL A 165 16.17 -8.40 -8.07
N ALA A 166 16.28 -8.73 -6.78
CA ALA A 166 17.06 -7.94 -5.85
C ALA A 166 18.54 -8.06 -6.23
N SER A 167 19.07 -7.00 -6.85
CA SER A 167 20.49 -6.91 -7.20
C SER A 167 21.22 -6.17 -6.08
N PRO A 168 22.44 -6.60 -5.68
CA PRO A 168 23.22 -5.85 -4.72
C PRO A 168 23.54 -4.47 -5.30
N VAL A 169 22.98 -3.41 -4.70
CA VAL A 169 23.36 -2.04 -5.02
C VAL A 169 24.61 -1.72 -4.21
N VAL A 170 25.75 -1.60 -4.89
CA VAL A 170 26.99 -1.13 -4.29
C VAL A 170 26.93 0.39 -4.22
N LEU A 171 26.67 0.92 -3.03
CA LEU A 171 26.77 2.36 -2.77
C LEU A 171 28.26 2.72 -2.60
N ARG A 172 28.74 3.70 -3.37
CA ARG A 172 30.07 4.30 -3.15
C ARG A 172 29.94 5.42 -2.12
N LEU A 173 30.75 5.37 -1.08
CA LEU A 173 30.99 6.52 -0.20
C LEU A 173 31.66 7.62 -1.01
N ILE A 174 31.03 8.78 -1.06
CA ILE A 174 31.62 10.02 -1.55
C ILE A 174 32.00 10.81 -0.30
N SER A 175 33.28 11.15 -0.15
CA SER A 175 33.71 12.04 0.94
C SER A 175 32.99 13.37 0.80
N ALA A 176 32.37 13.83 1.89
CA ALA A 176 31.91 15.21 1.99
C ALA A 176 33.14 16.13 1.95
N ALA A 177 33.12 17.10 1.03
CA ALA A 177 34.09 18.19 0.96
C ALA A 177 33.70 19.31 1.92
#